data_AF-A0A7Y1X937-F1
#
_entry.id   AF-A0A7Y1X937-F1
#
_cell.length_a   1.000
_cell.length_b   1.000
_cell.length_c   1.000
_cell.angle_alpha   90.00
_cell.angle_beta   90.00
_cell.angle_gamma   90.00
#
_symmetry.space_group_name_H-M   'P 1'
#
loop_
_entity.id
_entity.type
_entity.pdbx_description
1 polymer ?
#
loop_
_entity_poly.entity_id
_entity_poly.type
_entity_poly.pdbx_seq_one_letter_code
_entity_poly.pdbx_strand_id
1 'polypeptide(L)'
;MNYEVHRSALFGWLVGLLSVPLVLIGFDVLVLPKVVPGYGRFIDRLAELTRLNSPGANGSEEAWALVFSVVGTAMLIWSTKEMFAPRPVLKADPSGLTFNALGGPAAGTVFLPWDEVSSIEAVVLEDADGDVPALRVRVGDARRLPSHPWGGEWVDGSLVLRANAWSEDPVNVARSLKSLSMASLPPPPEESRIRFGRVAWGLAMIVIGLILGTYVLLSGGETENWPLIPIAGLIGLGLLWIIAGFRSAFDDRFPWMFDGETS
;
A
#
# COMPACT_ATOMS: atom_id res chain seq x y z
N MET A 1 2.27 -27.22 -3.23
CA MET A 1 3.37 -26.26 -3.04
C MET A 1 2.85 -24.92 -3.53
N ASN A 2 2.96 -23.87 -2.71
CA ASN A 2 2.49 -22.54 -3.07
C ASN A 2 3.70 -21.67 -3.43
N TYR A 3 3.56 -20.82 -4.43
CA TYR A 3 4.58 -19.87 -4.86
C TYR A 3 3.99 -18.46 -4.87
N GLU A 4 4.68 -17.50 -4.27
CA GLU A 4 4.18 -16.14 -4.07
C GLU A 4 5.25 -15.13 -4.47
N VAL A 5 4.92 -14.26 -5.42
CA VAL A 5 5.78 -13.16 -5.88
C VAL A 5 5.32 -11.88 -5.22
N HIS A 6 6.25 -11.18 -4.58
CA HIS A 6 5.97 -9.94 -3.86
C HIS A 6 6.49 -8.72 -4.63
N ARG A 7 5.94 -7.54 -4.33
CA ARG A 7 6.56 -6.29 -4.76
C ARG A 7 7.87 -6.08 -3.99
N SER A 8 8.83 -5.47 -4.66
CA SER A 8 10.06 -4.98 -4.05
C SER A 8 9.72 -4.00 -2.94
N ALA A 9 10.29 -4.24 -1.76
CA ALA A 9 10.13 -3.38 -0.59
C ALA A 9 10.67 -1.95 -0.84
N LEU A 10 11.54 -1.77 -1.84
CA LEU A 10 12.12 -0.47 -2.19
C LEU A 10 11.07 0.57 -2.54
N PHE A 11 10.03 0.20 -3.31
CA PHE A 11 8.98 1.15 -3.68
C PHE A 11 8.17 1.57 -2.45
N GLY A 12 7.79 0.61 -1.60
CA GLY A 12 7.15 0.90 -0.32
C GLY A 12 8.01 1.82 0.55
N TRP A 13 9.32 1.59 0.56
CA TRP A 13 10.27 2.42 1.30
C TRP A 13 10.38 3.85 0.78
N LEU A 14 10.46 4.06 -0.53
CA LEU A 14 10.49 5.39 -1.13
C LEU A 14 9.21 6.18 -0.86
N VAL A 15 8.04 5.52 -0.95
CA VAL A 15 6.75 6.13 -0.60
C VAL A 15 6.71 6.52 0.88
N GLY A 16 7.21 5.65 1.75
CA GLY A 16 7.33 5.94 3.18
C GLY A 16 8.26 7.11 3.46
N LEU A 17 9.43 7.16 2.82
CA LEU A 17 10.39 8.26 2.96
C LEU A 17 9.77 9.60 2.52
N LEU A 18 9.03 9.61 1.40
CA LEU A 18 8.34 10.79 0.89
C LEU A 18 7.19 11.25 1.81
N SER A 19 6.55 10.32 2.52
CA SER A 19 5.42 10.63 3.39
C SER A 19 5.82 11.41 4.65
N VAL A 20 7.04 11.21 5.15
CA VAL A 20 7.57 11.89 6.35
C VAL A 20 7.57 13.42 6.21
N PRO A 21 8.18 14.03 5.17
CA PRO A 21 8.15 15.48 5.02
C PRO A 21 6.73 16.03 4.83
N LEU A 22 5.82 15.30 4.16
CA LEU A 22 4.42 15.73 4.04
C LEU A 22 3.73 15.85 5.40
N VAL A 23 3.91 14.84 6.27
CA VAL A 23 3.36 14.85 7.64
C VAL A 23 3.99 15.98 8.45
N LEU A 24 5.32 16.15 8.37
CA LEU A 24 6.03 17.19 9.12
C LEU A 24 5.58 18.60 8.72
N ILE A 25 5.41 18.85 7.43
CA ILE A 25 4.91 20.13 6.90
C ILE A 25 3.52 20.44 7.46
N GLY A 26 2.60 19.48 7.35
CA GLY A 26 1.25 19.67 7.84
C GLY A 26 1.19 19.84 9.36
N PHE A 27 2.01 19.11 10.10
CA PHE A 27 2.08 19.21 11.56
C PHE A 27 2.69 20.53 12.05
N ASP A 28 3.76 21.02 11.39
CA ASP A 28 4.41 22.30 11.73
C ASP A 28 3.44 23.47 11.56
N VAL A 29 2.65 23.50 10.47
CA VAL A 29 1.66 24.57 10.25
C VAL A 29 0.48 24.49 11.23
N LEU A 30 -0.02 23.28 11.53
CA LEU A 30 -1.26 23.11 12.32
C LEU A 30 -1.05 23.15 13.84
N VAL A 31 0.09 22.66 14.35
CA VAL A 31 0.24 22.36 15.79
C VAL A 31 1.24 23.30 16.46
N LEU A 32 2.40 23.53 15.82
CA LEU A 32 3.49 24.31 16.41
C LEU A 32 4.24 25.02 15.27
N PRO A 33 3.89 26.27 14.90
CA PRO A 33 4.49 27.01 13.78
C PRO A 33 5.97 27.42 13.96
N LYS A 34 6.74 26.67 14.76
CA LYS A 34 8.10 26.98 15.18
C LYS A 34 9.03 25.76 15.26
N VAL A 35 8.58 24.55 14.91
CA VAL A 35 9.43 23.35 15.11
C VAL A 35 10.59 23.34 14.13
N VAL A 36 10.37 23.78 12.88
CA VAL A 36 11.46 23.84 11.90
C VAL A 36 11.51 25.21 11.21
N PRO A 37 12.44 26.09 11.61
CA PRO A 37 12.60 27.40 11.01
C PRO A 37 13.00 27.29 9.53
N GLY A 38 12.03 27.46 8.64
CA GLY A 38 12.23 27.39 7.19
C GLY A 38 11.04 26.88 6.38
N TYR A 39 10.15 26.06 6.96
CA TYR A 39 9.02 25.49 6.20
C TYR A 39 7.95 26.52 5.84
N GLY A 40 7.74 27.55 6.67
CA GLY A 40 6.85 28.67 6.31
C GLY A 40 7.18 29.22 4.91
N ARG A 41 8.46 29.45 4.61
CA ARG A 41 8.92 29.93 3.29
C ARG A 41 8.66 28.94 2.15
N PHE A 42 8.65 27.63 2.43
CA PHE A 42 8.34 26.60 1.45
C PHE A 42 6.83 26.53 1.18
N ILE A 43 6.01 26.60 2.23
CA ILE A 43 4.56 26.67 2.14
C ILE A 43 4.12 27.95 1.44
N ASP A 44 4.72 29.10 1.75
CA ASP A 44 4.47 30.37 1.08
C ASP A 44 4.72 30.25 -0.43
N ARG A 45 5.82 29.60 -0.84
CA ARG A 45 6.12 29.34 -2.27
C ARG A 45 5.17 28.35 -2.92
N LEU A 46 4.76 27.29 -2.22
CA LEU A 46 3.74 26.35 -2.71
C LEU A 46 2.38 27.01 -2.85
N ALA A 47 1.99 27.83 -1.87
CA ALA A 47 0.79 28.65 -1.90
C ALA A 47 0.87 29.65 -3.05
N GLU A 48 2.03 30.25 -3.32
CA GLU A 48 2.25 31.14 -4.47
C GLU A 48 2.13 30.41 -5.82
N LEU A 49 2.62 29.17 -5.93
CA LEU A 49 2.45 28.33 -7.12
C LEU A 49 1.00 27.85 -7.32
N THR A 50 0.25 27.69 -6.24
CA THR A 50 -1.16 27.26 -6.26
C THR A 50 -2.16 28.43 -6.22
N ARG A 51 -1.69 29.68 -6.06
CA ARG A 51 -2.45 30.94 -6.04
C ARG A 51 -3.12 31.31 -7.37
N LEU A 52 -3.27 30.35 -8.27
CA LEU A 52 -3.89 30.55 -9.56
C LEU A 52 -5.37 30.97 -9.52
N ASN A 53 -6.10 31.04 -8.38
CA ASN A 53 -7.50 31.52 -8.43
C ASN A 53 -8.23 31.97 -7.14
N SER A 54 -7.60 32.46 -6.06
CA SER A 54 -8.40 32.99 -4.93
C SER A 54 -7.75 34.16 -4.18
N PRO A 55 -8.16 35.41 -4.47
CA PRO A 55 -7.77 36.57 -3.66
C PRO A 55 -8.58 36.58 -2.35
N GLY A 56 -7.91 36.40 -1.21
CA GLY A 56 -8.49 36.64 0.13
C GLY A 56 -8.44 35.51 1.16
N ALA A 57 -7.85 34.35 0.85
CA ALA A 57 -7.92 33.18 1.74
C ALA A 57 -6.74 33.08 2.72
N ASN A 58 -6.85 33.70 3.90
CA ASN A 58 -6.02 33.34 5.06
C ASN A 58 -6.23 31.86 5.49
N GLY A 59 -7.27 31.19 4.99
CA GLY A 59 -7.56 29.77 5.25
C GLY A 59 -6.96 28.78 4.24
N SER A 60 -6.32 29.22 3.15
CA SER A 60 -5.78 28.27 2.16
C SER A 60 -4.54 27.54 2.66
N GLU A 61 -3.71 28.18 3.49
CA GLU A 61 -2.50 27.58 4.06
C GLU A 61 -2.84 26.45 5.03
N GLU A 62 -3.81 26.69 5.91
CA GLU A 62 -4.34 25.70 6.85
C GLU A 62 -4.99 24.52 6.13
N ALA A 63 -5.77 24.80 5.07
CA ALA A 63 -6.39 23.75 4.24
C ALA A 63 -5.34 22.86 3.56
N TRP A 64 -4.27 23.43 2.99
CA TRP A 64 -3.19 22.64 2.39
C TRP A 64 -2.38 21.87 3.43
N ALA A 65 -2.09 22.48 4.59
CA ALA A 65 -1.43 21.79 5.69
C ALA A 65 -2.24 20.57 6.19
N LEU A 66 -3.56 20.70 6.25
CA LEU A 66 -4.46 19.59 6.55
C LEU A 66 -4.40 18.51 5.48
N VAL A 67 -4.44 18.87 4.20
CA VAL A 67 -4.31 17.92 3.09
C VAL A 67 -2.97 17.18 3.14
N PHE A 68 -1.85 17.88 3.33
CA PHE A 68 -0.54 17.25 3.44
C PHE A 68 -0.42 16.35 4.66
N SER A 69 -0.96 16.75 5.82
CA SER A 69 -1.04 15.92 7.02
C SER A 69 -1.80 14.62 6.76
N VAL A 70 -3.00 14.71 6.19
CA VAL A 70 -3.87 13.54 5.95
C VAL A 70 -3.27 12.62 4.89
N VAL A 71 -2.85 13.17 3.74
CA VAL A 71 -2.26 12.40 2.65
C VAL A 71 -0.94 11.77 3.07
N GLY A 72 -0.05 12.56 3.71
CA GLY A 72 1.21 12.07 4.24
C GLY A 72 1.01 10.95 5.25
N THR A 73 0.07 11.11 6.19
CA THR A 73 -0.21 10.08 7.20
C THR A 73 -0.77 8.81 6.57
N ALA A 74 -1.69 8.93 5.61
CA ALA A 74 -2.23 7.79 4.89
C ALA A 74 -1.15 7.04 4.09
N MET A 75 -0.27 7.77 3.40
CA MET A 75 0.87 7.19 2.67
C MET A 75 1.86 6.51 3.60
N LEU A 76 2.16 7.13 4.75
CA LEU A 76 3.05 6.56 5.76
C LEU A 76 2.49 5.23 6.26
N ILE A 77 1.24 5.24 6.73
CA ILE A 77 0.55 4.03 7.21
C ILE A 77 0.53 2.94 6.14
N TRP A 78 0.19 3.28 4.89
CA TRP A 78 0.18 2.34 3.78
C TRP A 78 1.56 1.73 3.54
N SER A 79 2.59 2.58 3.45
CA SER A 79 3.96 2.15 3.18
C SER A 79 4.50 1.23 4.28
N THR A 80 4.26 1.58 5.54
CA THR A 80 4.60 0.76 6.70
C THR A 80 3.89 -0.59 6.62
N LYS A 81 2.58 -0.60 6.34
CA LYS A 81 1.81 -1.85 6.19
C LYS A 81 2.37 -2.73 5.06
N GLU A 82 2.76 -2.17 3.92
CA GLU A 82 3.37 -2.94 2.83
C GLU A 82 4.78 -3.45 3.14
N MET A 83 5.55 -2.79 4.03
CA MET A 83 6.84 -3.32 4.49
C MET A 83 6.69 -4.56 5.37
N PHE A 84 5.73 -4.55 6.29
CA PHE A 84 5.56 -5.64 7.26
C PHE A 84 4.67 -6.77 6.74
N ALA A 85 3.68 -6.44 5.92
CA ALA A 85 2.75 -7.39 5.33
C ALA A 85 2.61 -7.11 3.82
N PRO A 86 3.69 -7.33 3.04
CA PRO A 86 3.66 -7.09 1.61
C PRO A 86 2.57 -7.95 0.99
N ARG A 87 1.69 -7.33 0.20
CA ARG A 87 0.67 -8.08 -0.53
C ARG A 87 1.36 -8.78 -1.72
N PRO A 88 1.23 -10.11 -1.87
CA PRO A 88 1.79 -10.79 -3.03
C PRO A 88 1.11 -10.25 -4.29
N VAL A 89 1.86 -9.95 -5.35
CA VAL A 89 1.32 -9.51 -6.65
C VAL A 89 0.72 -10.69 -7.37
N LEU A 90 1.43 -11.81 -7.33
CA LEU A 90 1.09 -13.06 -7.97
C LEU A 90 1.23 -14.17 -6.95
N LYS A 91 0.21 -15.01 -6.85
CA LYS A 91 0.25 -16.25 -6.09
C LYS A 91 -0.09 -17.39 -7.04
N ALA A 92 0.62 -18.49 -6.91
CA ALA A 92 0.37 -19.71 -7.65
C ALA A 92 0.23 -20.87 -6.68
N ASP A 93 -0.78 -21.68 -6.92
CA ASP A 93 -1.09 -22.88 -6.16
C ASP A 93 -1.46 -24.01 -7.14
N PRO A 94 -1.73 -25.24 -6.67
CA PRO A 94 -2.10 -26.33 -7.57
C PRO A 94 -3.40 -26.11 -8.35
N SER A 95 -4.24 -25.15 -7.97
CA SER A 95 -5.51 -24.84 -8.65
C SER A 95 -5.36 -23.78 -9.74
N GLY A 96 -4.44 -22.83 -9.59
CA GLY A 96 -4.22 -21.82 -10.61
C GLY A 96 -3.30 -20.65 -10.20
N LEU A 97 -3.44 -19.57 -10.95
CA LEU A 97 -2.82 -18.28 -10.72
C LEU A 97 -3.81 -17.31 -10.08
N THR A 98 -3.36 -16.64 -9.03
CA THR A 98 -4.10 -15.59 -8.35
C THR A 98 -3.34 -14.28 -8.50
N PHE A 99 -3.93 -13.33 -9.21
CA PHE A 99 -3.41 -11.98 -9.36
C PHE A 99 -4.08 -11.06 -8.35
N ASN A 100 -3.29 -10.43 -7.48
CA ASN A 100 -3.80 -9.44 -6.55
C ASN A 100 -3.67 -8.04 -7.15
N ALA A 101 -4.72 -7.23 -7.00
CA ALA A 101 -4.72 -5.83 -7.44
C ALA A 101 -4.45 -5.64 -8.94
N LEU A 102 -4.81 -6.63 -9.78
CA LEU A 102 -4.66 -6.54 -11.23
C LEU A 102 -5.51 -5.42 -11.85
N GLY A 103 -6.63 -5.02 -11.22
CA GLY A 103 -7.42 -3.88 -11.65
C GLY A 103 -7.06 -2.55 -10.98
N GLY A 104 -5.98 -2.51 -10.19
CA GLY A 104 -5.57 -1.35 -9.40
C GLY A 104 -5.51 -1.60 -7.89
N PRO A 105 -5.03 -0.61 -7.10
CA PRO A 105 -4.76 -0.79 -5.66
C PRO A 105 -5.97 -1.20 -4.83
N ALA A 106 -7.17 -0.74 -5.22
CA ALA A 106 -8.43 -1.05 -4.57
C ALA A 106 -9.18 -2.23 -5.21
N ALA A 107 -8.66 -2.79 -6.31
CA ALA A 107 -9.32 -3.89 -7.01
C ALA A 107 -9.23 -5.20 -6.23
N GLY A 108 -10.25 -6.04 -6.45
CA GLY A 108 -10.29 -7.40 -5.93
C GLY A 108 -9.17 -8.27 -6.47
N THR A 109 -9.08 -9.46 -5.89
CA THR A 109 -8.20 -10.53 -6.35
C THR A 109 -8.84 -11.24 -7.54
N VAL A 110 -8.05 -11.57 -8.56
CA VAL A 110 -8.51 -12.29 -9.75
C VAL A 110 -7.86 -13.67 -9.79
N PHE A 111 -8.68 -14.71 -9.86
CA PHE A 111 -8.24 -16.11 -9.94
C PHE A 111 -8.37 -16.60 -11.39
N LEU A 112 -7.34 -17.30 -11.85
CA LEU A 112 -7.22 -17.87 -13.19
C LEU A 112 -6.77 -19.32 -13.06
N PRO A 113 -7.65 -20.31 -13.34
CA PRO A 113 -7.29 -21.71 -13.23
C PRO A 113 -6.26 -22.11 -14.31
N TRP A 114 -5.48 -23.17 -14.04
CA TRP A 114 -4.38 -23.57 -14.93
C TRP A 114 -4.83 -23.97 -16.34
N ASP A 115 -6.03 -24.50 -16.50
CA ASP A 115 -6.63 -24.84 -17.80
C ASP A 115 -6.91 -23.62 -18.69
N GLU A 116 -7.07 -22.43 -18.08
CA GLU A 116 -7.18 -21.16 -18.79
C GLU A 116 -5.82 -20.53 -19.12
N VAL A 117 -4.72 -21.06 -18.57
CA VAL A 117 -3.36 -20.57 -18.80
C VAL A 117 -2.68 -21.39 -19.89
N SER A 118 -2.58 -20.81 -21.08
CA SER A 118 -1.98 -21.49 -22.24
C SER A 118 -0.45 -21.42 -22.26
N SER A 119 0.14 -20.30 -21.84
CA SER A 119 1.60 -20.17 -21.72
C SER A 119 2.01 -19.11 -20.70
N ILE A 120 3.22 -19.26 -20.16
CA ILE A 120 3.86 -18.33 -19.23
C ILE A 120 5.30 -18.16 -19.66
N GLU A 121 5.74 -16.94 -19.91
CA GLU A 121 7.09 -16.67 -20.42
C GLU A 121 7.64 -15.41 -19.78
N ALA A 122 8.93 -15.43 -19.44
CA ALA A 122 9.64 -14.20 -19.13
C ALA A 122 9.99 -13.51 -20.46
N VAL A 123 9.70 -12.23 -20.55
CA VAL A 123 9.97 -11.41 -21.73
C VAL A 123 10.63 -10.10 -21.31
N VAL A 124 11.29 -9.45 -22.24
CA VAL A 124 11.79 -8.08 -22.07
C VAL A 124 10.93 -7.20 -22.98
N LEU A 125 10.35 -6.15 -22.40
CA LEU A 125 9.62 -5.13 -23.13
C LEU A 125 10.59 -4.00 -23.47
N GLU A 126 10.67 -3.64 -24.75
CA GLU A 126 11.31 -2.40 -25.16
C GLU A 126 10.38 -1.23 -24.79
N ASP A 127 10.79 -0.41 -23.83
CA ASP A 127 10.10 0.84 -23.45
C ASP A 127 10.97 2.04 -23.84
N ALA A 128 10.38 3.22 -23.96
CA ALA A 128 11.10 4.44 -24.34
C ALA A 128 12.22 4.79 -23.35
N ASP A 129 12.04 4.41 -22.08
CA ASP A 129 13.00 4.61 -20.99
C ASP A 129 14.00 3.44 -20.84
N GLY A 130 13.89 2.42 -21.69
CA GLY A 130 14.78 1.25 -21.72
C GLY A 130 14.05 -0.09 -21.60
N ASP A 131 14.84 -1.16 -21.58
CA ASP A 131 14.36 -2.53 -21.51
C ASP A 131 13.77 -2.85 -20.13
N VAL A 132 12.49 -3.25 -20.09
CA VAL A 132 11.76 -3.58 -18.86
C VAL A 132 11.51 -5.09 -18.79
N PRO A 133 12.03 -5.80 -17.77
CA PRO A 133 11.74 -7.22 -17.59
C PRO A 133 10.26 -7.41 -17.22
N ALA A 134 9.63 -8.43 -17.81
CA ALA A 134 8.20 -8.67 -17.66
C ALA A 134 7.84 -10.16 -17.72
N LEU A 135 6.65 -10.50 -17.24
CA LEU A 135 6.05 -11.83 -17.33
C LEU A 135 4.86 -11.79 -18.29
N ARG A 136 4.95 -12.52 -19.40
CA ARG A 136 3.84 -12.72 -20.34
C ARG A 136 3.06 -13.96 -19.95
N VAL A 137 1.76 -13.80 -19.73
CA VAL A 137 0.80 -14.88 -19.45
C VAL A 137 -0.24 -14.88 -20.54
N ARG A 138 -0.29 -15.94 -21.35
CA ARG A 138 -1.30 -16.09 -22.40
C ARG A 138 -2.50 -16.83 -21.84
N VAL A 139 -3.66 -16.19 -21.90
CA VAL A 139 -4.91 -16.71 -21.34
C VAL A 139 -5.89 -17.12 -22.42
N GLY A 140 -6.73 -18.12 -22.13
CA GLY A 140 -7.77 -18.58 -23.05
C GLY A 140 -8.88 -17.54 -23.25
N ASP A 141 -9.37 -16.94 -22.16
CA ASP A 141 -10.42 -15.91 -22.19
C ASP A 141 -9.99 -14.63 -21.47
N ALA A 142 -9.55 -13.64 -22.25
CA ALA A 142 -9.15 -12.33 -21.73
C ALA A 142 -10.32 -11.51 -21.15
N ARG A 143 -11.58 -11.84 -21.44
CA ARG A 143 -12.75 -11.05 -21.01
C ARG A 143 -12.99 -11.11 -19.50
N ARG A 144 -12.45 -12.12 -18.83
CA ARG A 144 -12.53 -12.29 -17.37
C ARG A 144 -11.54 -11.40 -16.61
N LEU A 145 -10.58 -10.83 -17.32
CA LEU A 145 -9.52 -10.01 -16.75
C LEU A 145 -9.80 -8.52 -17.04
N PRO A 146 -9.26 -7.59 -16.23
CA PRO A 146 -9.42 -6.16 -16.47
C PRO A 146 -8.89 -5.75 -17.85
N SER A 147 -9.62 -4.88 -18.55
CA SER A 147 -9.19 -4.32 -19.84
C SER A 147 -7.93 -3.47 -19.72
N HIS A 148 -7.71 -2.86 -18.55
CA HIS A 148 -6.54 -2.03 -18.23
C HIS A 148 -5.87 -2.58 -16.97
N PRO A 149 -5.01 -3.61 -17.11
CA PRO A 149 -4.36 -4.24 -15.97
C PRO A 149 -3.35 -3.28 -15.33
N TRP A 150 -3.40 -3.15 -14.02
CA TRP A 150 -2.46 -2.37 -13.23
C TRP A 150 -1.09 -3.04 -13.18
N GLY A 151 -0.07 -2.33 -13.62
CA GLY A 151 1.30 -2.87 -13.68
C GLY A 151 1.50 -3.86 -14.83
N GLY A 152 0.65 -3.82 -15.85
CA GLY A 152 0.81 -4.60 -17.06
C GLY A 152 0.05 -4.01 -18.24
N GLU A 153 0.05 -4.73 -19.34
CA GLU A 153 -0.65 -4.37 -20.56
C GLU A 153 -1.05 -5.62 -21.36
N TRP A 154 -2.00 -5.45 -22.27
CA TRP A 154 -2.42 -6.50 -23.19
C TRP A 154 -1.64 -6.40 -24.49
N VAL A 155 -0.91 -7.47 -24.85
CA VAL A 155 -0.14 -7.57 -26.10
C VAL A 155 -0.49 -8.88 -26.78
N ASP A 156 -1.05 -8.82 -27.99
CA ASP A 156 -1.44 -9.99 -28.81
C ASP A 156 -2.28 -11.03 -28.04
N GLY A 157 -3.24 -10.56 -27.24
CA GLY A 157 -4.11 -11.40 -26.42
C GLY A 157 -3.41 -12.04 -25.21
N SER A 158 -2.19 -11.61 -24.89
CA SER A 158 -1.44 -12.04 -23.71
C SER A 158 -1.35 -10.90 -22.70
N LEU A 159 -1.50 -11.23 -21.42
CA LEU A 159 -1.29 -10.31 -20.32
C LEU A 159 0.21 -10.20 -20.06
N VAL A 160 0.81 -9.03 -20.27
CA VAL A 160 2.22 -8.80 -19.95
C VAL A 160 2.32 -7.96 -18.69
N LEU A 161 2.89 -8.53 -17.64
CA LEU A 161 3.07 -7.88 -16.33
C LEU A 161 4.49 -7.38 -16.18
N ARG A 162 4.66 -6.09 -15.92
CA ARG A 162 5.98 -5.48 -15.69
C ARG A 162 6.53 -5.96 -14.35
N ALA A 163 7.79 -6.41 -14.35
CA ALA A 163 8.46 -7.01 -13.20
C ALA A 163 9.52 -6.09 -12.56
N ASN A 164 9.63 -4.84 -13.00
CA ASN A 164 10.56 -3.83 -12.46
C ASN A 164 10.44 -3.63 -10.94
N ALA A 165 9.23 -3.81 -10.40
CA ALA A 165 8.94 -3.68 -8.99
C ALA A 165 8.75 -5.03 -8.29
N TRP A 166 9.25 -6.15 -8.84
CA TRP A 166 9.14 -7.46 -8.19
C TRP A 166 10.37 -7.74 -7.32
N SER A 167 10.21 -8.57 -6.30
CA SER A 167 11.33 -9.06 -5.48
C SER A 167 12.17 -10.14 -6.19
N GLU A 168 11.64 -10.74 -7.26
CA GLU A 168 12.24 -11.87 -7.96
C GLU A 168 12.31 -11.62 -9.47
N ASP A 169 13.32 -12.19 -10.11
CA ASP A 169 13.51 -12.15 -11.56
C ASP A 169 12.37 -12.90 -12.28
N PRO A 170 11.72 -12.32 -13.31
CA PRO A 170 10.61 -12.95 -14.02
C PRO A 170 10.99 -14.28 -14.69
N VAL A 171 12.26 -14.53 -15.03
CA VAL A 171 12.75 -15.81 -15.55
C VAL A 171 12.59 -16.91 -14.50
N ASN A 172 12.94 -16.63 -13.25
CA ASN A 172 12.78 -17.58 -12.15
C ASN A 172 11.31 -17.79 -11.82
N VAL A 173 10.51 -16.71 -11.82
CA VAL A 173 9.06 -16.77 -11.66
C VAL A 173 8.45 -17.68 -12.74
N ALA A 174 8.71 -17.42 -14.03
CA ALA A 174 8.17 -18.22 -15.13
C ALA A 174 8.56 -19.70 -15.02
N ARG A 175 9.80 -20.02 -14.63
CA ARG A 175 10.26 -21.39 -14.41
C ARG A 175 9.49 -22.08 -13.30
N SER A 176 9.32 -21.42 -12.15
CA SER A 176 8.57 -21.93 -11.00
C SER A 176 7.11 -22.17 -11.35
N LEU A 177 6.46 -21.22 -12.04
CA LEU A 177 5.06 -21.35 -12.46
C LEU A 177 4.86 -22.50 -13.46
N LYS A 178 5.75 -22.66 -14.45
CA LYS A 178 5.72 -23.80 -15.37
C LYS A 178 5.81 -25.13 -14.61
N SER A 179 6.71 -25.23 -13.65
CA SER A 179 6.86 -26.46 -12.85
C SER A 179 5.59 -26.82 -12.07
N LEU A 180 4.89 -25.81 -11.53
CA LEU A 180 3.62 -26.00 -10.81
C LEU A 180 2.46 -26.39 -11.74
N SER A 181 2.39 -25.78 -12.93
CA SER A 181 1.37 -26.12 -13.94
C SER A 181 1.48 -27.56 -14.43
N MET A 182 2.69 -28.14 -14.43
CA MET A 182 2.91 -29.54 -14.80
C MET A 182 2.58 -30.52 -13.66
N ALA A 183 2.63 -30.06 -12.41
CA ALA A 183 2.41 -30.89 -11.22
C ALA A 183 0.93 -31.00 -10.81
N SER A 184 0.04 -30.22 -11.42
CA SER A 184 -1.36 -30.08 -11.01
C SER A 184 -2.29 -31.07 -11.73
N LEU A 185 -2.46 -32.26 -11.14
CA LEU A 185 -3.72 -33.03 -11.22
C LEU A 185 -4.75 -32.38 -10.27
N PRO A 186 -6.06 -32.42 -10.56
CA PRO A 186 -7.05 -31.55 -9.93
C PRO A 186 -7.23 -31.89 -8.44
N PRO A 187 -6.98 -30.94 -7.51
CA PRO A 187 -7.42 -31.08 -6.12
C PRO A 187 -8.91 -30.71 -5.95
N PRO A 188 -9.58 -31.23 -4.92
CA PRO A 188 -10.97 -30.88 -4.61
C PRO A 188 -11.10 -29.40 -4.24
N PRO A 189 -12.29 -28.78 -4.45
CA PRO A 189 -12.49 -27.36 -4.23
C PRO A 189 -12.31 -27.01 -2.74
N GLU A 190 -11.30 -26.20 -2.45
CA GLU A 190 -11.02 -25.69 -1.12
C GLU A 190 -11.73 -24.34 -0.93
N GLU A 191 -12.61 -24.30 0.06
CA GLU A 191 -13.43 -23.14 0.43
C GLU A 191 -12.53 -22.06 1.05
N SER A 192 -12.14 -21.05 0.25
CA SER A 192 -11.28 -19.96 0.73
C SER A 192 -12.02 -19.01 1.67
N ARG A 193 -11.86 -19.22 2.99
CA ARG A 193 -12.21 -18.22 3.99
C ARG A 193 -11.19 -17.08 3.98
N ILE A 194 -11.52 -16.01 3.28
CA ILE A 194 -10.83 -14.74 3.36
C ILE A 194 -11.07 -14.13 4.76
N ARG A 195 -10.09 -14.24 5.67
CA ARG A 195 -10.02 -13.39 6.88
C ARG A 195 -9.29 -12.08 6.56
N PHE A 196 -9.90 -11.22 5.73
CA PHE A 196 -9.42 -9.84 5.53
C PHE A 196 -10.10 -8.81 6.46
N GLY A 197 -10.92 -9.27 7.40
CA GLY A 197 -11.78 -8.38 8.19
C GLY A 197 -11.06 -7.57 9.27
N ARG A 198 -10.00 -8.08 9.91
CA ARG A 198 -9.51 -7.46 11.17
C ARG A 198 -8.47 -6.36 10.97
N VAL A 199 -7.51 -6.54 10.05
CA VAL A 199 -6.44 -5.56 9.84
C VAL A 199 -6.95 -4.33 9.08
N ALA A 200 -7.82 -4.52 8.08
CA ALA A 200 -8.44 -3.42 7.34
C ALA A 200 -9.36 -2.57 8.22
N TRP A 201 -10.12 -3.19 9.14
CA TRP A 201 -10.95 -2.47 10.10
C TRP A 201 -10.13 -1.67 11.11
N GLY A 202 -9.03 -2.21 11.61
CA GLY A 202 -8.13 -1.49 12.52
C GLY A 202 -7.56 -0.21 11.88
N LEU A 203 -7.12 -0.31 10.63
CA LEU A 203 -6.63 0.83 9.84
C LEU A 203 -7.70 1.88 9.57
N ALA A 204 -8.92 1.46 9.22
CA ALA A 204 -10.04 2.37 9.00
C ALA A 204 -10.41 3.16 10.27
N MET A 205 -10.40 2.50 11.44
CA MET A 205 -10.70 3.16 12.72
C MET A 205 -9.63 4.19 13.12
N ILE A 206 -8.36 3.96 12.77
CA ILE A 206 -7.26 4.92 13.01
C ILE A 206 -7.46 6.18 12.16
N VAL A 207 -7.79 6.02 10.87
CA VAL A 207 -8.04 7.15 9.97
C VAL A 207 -9.26 7.95 10.42
N ILE A 208 -10.35 7.27 10.82
CA ILE A 208 -11.54 7.92 11.38
C ILE A 208 -11.22 8.68 12.68
N GLY A 209 -10.41 8.09 13.57
CA GLY A 209 -9.97 8.74 14.81
C GLY A 209 -9.13 9.99 14.56
N LEU A 210 -8.22 9.95 13.59
CA LEU A 210 -7.44 11.11 13.17
C LEU A 210 -8.33 12.21 12.57
N ILE A 211 -9.23 11.85 11.66
CA ILE A 211 -10.18 12.82 11.04
C ILE A 211 -11.09 13.46 12.11
N LEU A 212 -11.64 12.67 13.03
CA LEU A 212 -12.48 13.20 14.12
C LEU A 212 -11.68 14.06 15.10
N GLY A 213 -10.46 13.64 15.47
CA GLY A 213 -9.58 14.44 16.32
C GLY A 213 -9.25 15.80 15.70
N THR A 214 -8.94 15.81 14.40
CA THR A 214 -8.69 17.04 13.66
C THR A 214 -9.95 17.90 13.49
N TYR A 215 -11.12 17.29 13.24
CA TYR A 215 -12.39 18.00 13.17
C TYR A 215 -12.75 18.68 14.51
N VAL A 216 -12.52 18.00 15.65
CA VAL A 216 -12.76 18.58 16.99
C VAL A 216 -11.78 19.73 17.28
N LEU A 217 -10.53 19.61 16.87
CA LEU A 217 -9.54 20.70 16.98
C LEU A 217 -9.93 21.92 16.14
N LEU A 218 -10.45 21.71 14.93
CA LEU A 218 -10.82 22.79 14.00
C LEU A 218 -12.20 23.40 14.27
N SER A 219 -13.13 22.65 14.89
CA SER A 219 -14.46 23.15 15.26
C SER A 219 -14.48 23.90 16.60
N GLY A 220 -13.33 24.02 17.27
CA GLY A 220 -13.11 24.82 18.47
C GLY A 220 -13.18 26.32 18.22
N GLY A 221 -14.33 26.82 17.77
CA GLY A 221 -14.74 28.21 17.97
C GLY A 221 -15.15 28.41 19.42
N GLU A 222 -14.40 29.22 20.15
CA GLU A 222 -14.78 29.86 21.42
C GLU A 222 -15.32 28.96 22.57
N THR A 223 -14.76 27.77 22.79
CA THR A 223 -15.01 27.05 24.06
C THR A 223 -13.84 27.22 25.01
N GLU A 224 -13.91 28.26 25.84
CA GLU A 224 -12.86 28.76 26.75
C GLU A 224 -12.37 27.75 27.82
N ASN A 225 -12.89 26.51 27.94
CA ASN A 225 -12.52 25.61 29.05
C ASN A 225 -12.66 24.10 28.77
N TRP A 226 -12.13 23.58 27.66
CA TRP A 226 -11.94 22.13 27.53
C TRP A 226 -10.47 21.74 27.68
N PRO A 227 -10.10 20.82 28.60
CA PRO A 227 -8.72 20.40 28.74
C PRO A 227 -8.32 19.61 27.49
N LEU A 228 -7.18 19.93 26.87
CA LEU A 228 -6.57 19.21 25.73
C LEU A 228 -6.14 17.76 26.05
N ILE A 229 -6.30 17.35 27.31
CA ILE A 229 -5.86 16.07 27.89
C ILE A 229 -6.56 14.81 27.30
N PRO A 230 -7.87 14.79 27.00
CA PRO A 230 -8.54 13.58 26.51
C PRO A 230 -8.19 13.26 25.05
N ILE A 231 -7.86 14.25 24.22
CA ILE A 231 -7.50 14.03 22.81
C ILE A 231 -6.09 13.43 22.70
N ALA A 232 -5.12 13.98 23.45
CA ALA A 232 -3.80 13.38 23.56
C ALA A 232 -3.86 11.96 24.16
N GLY A 233 -4.78 11.73 25.10
CA GLY A 233 -5.07 10.40 25.66
C GLY A 233 -5.60 9.42 24.62
N LEU A 234 -6.52 9.84 23.74
CA LEU A 234 -7.06 9.00 22.66
C LEU A 234 -6.02 8.70 21.56
N ILE A 235 -5.18 9.68 21.20
CA ILE A 235 -4.06 9.48 20.28
C ILE A 235 -3.03 8.52 20.89
N GLY A 236 -2.69 8.71 22.17
CA GLY A 236 -1.78 7.83 22.92
C GLY A 236 -2.31 6.41 23.06
N LEU A 237 -3.61 6.23 23.33
CA LEU A 237 -4.28 4.93 23.35
C LEU A 237 -4.31 4.29 21.96
N GLY A 238 -4.56 5.07 20.91
CA GLY A 238 -4.48 4.61 19.52
C GLY A 238 -3.07 4.10 19.17
N LEU A 239 -2.03 4.85 19.54
CA LEU A 239 -0.63 4.44 19.36
C LEU A 239 -0.25 3.21 20.19
N LEU A 240 -0.69 3.12 21.45
CA LEU A 240 -0.47 1.93 22.29
C LEU A 240 -1.17 0.70 21.74
N TRP A 241 -2.38 0.86 21.19
CA TRP A 241 -3.11 -0.22 20.55
C TRP A 241 -2.46 -0.64 19.23
N ILE A 242 -1.92 0.30 18.46
CA ILE A 242 -1.06 0.03 17.29
C ILE A 242 0.17 -0.77 17.71
N ILE A 243 0.90 -0.35 18.76
CA ILE A 243 2.10 -1.05 19.25
C ILE A 243 1.75 -2.45 19.78
N ALA A 244 0.63 -2.61 20.48
CA ALA A 244 0.18 -3.91 20.98
C ALA A 244 -0.27 -4.86 19.86
N GLY A 245 -1.02 -4.36 18.88
CA GLY A 245 -1.39 -5.10 17.67
C GLY A 245 -0.18 -5.44 16.81
N PHE A 246 0.79 -4.52 16.73
CA PHE A 246 2.07 -4.71 16.06
C PHE A 246 2.89 -5.81 16.73
N ARG A 247 3.01 -5.80 18.07
CA ARG A 247 3.69 -6.85 18.82
C ARG A 247 3.05 -8.22 18.63
N SER A 248 1.72 -8.33 18.73
CA SER A 248 1.01 -9.60 18.52
C SER A 248 1.20 -10.15 17.10
N ALA A 249 1.12 -9.31 16.08
CA ALA A 249 1.32 -9.73 14.69
C ALA A 249 2.79 -10.08 14.38
N PHE A 250 3.72 -9.47 15.10
CA PHE A 250 5.16 -9.72 14.97
C PHE A 250 5.57 -11.02 15.68
N ASP A 251 5.07 -11.25 16.89
CA ASP A 251 5.29 -12.49 17.67
C ASP A 251 4.73 -13.73 16.93
N ASP A 252 3.58 -13.60 16.27
CA ASP A 252 2.97 -14.68 15.47
C ASP A 252 3.78 -15.03 14.21
N ARG A 253 4.57 -14.08 13.68
CA ARG A 253 5.23 -14.20 12.37
C ARG A 253 6.75 -14.43 12.46
N PHE A 254 7.36 -14.04 13.57
CA PHE A 254 8.80 -14.20 13.83
C PHE A 254 9.07 -14.77 15.24
N PRO A 255 8.53 -15.94 15.60
CA PRO A 255 8.70 -16.50 16.96
C PRO A 255 10.18 -16.71 17.32
N TRP A 256 11.01 -17.03 16.32
CA TRP A 256 12.45 -17.26 16.47
C TRP A 256 13.29 -16.00 16.77
N MET A 257 12.71 -14.80 16.68
CA MET A 257 13.45 -13.55 16.91
C MET A 257 13.57 -13.17 18.39
N PHE A 258 12.75 -13.76 19.27
CA PHE A 258 12.76 -13.49 20.71
C PHE A 258 13.07 -14.70 21.59
N ASP A 259 13.27 -15.88 21.00
CA ASP A 259 13.89 -17.02 21.66
C ASP A 259 15.39 -16.77 21.80
N GLY A 260 15.74 -15.80 22.66
CA GLY A 260 17.08 -15.68 23.20
C GLY A 260 17.40 -16.95 23.99
N GLU A 261 18.44 -17.63 23.56
CA GLU A 261 19.05 -18.81 24.17
C GLU A 261 18.91 -18.82 25.70
N THR A 262 17.99 -19.62 26.23
CA THR A 262 18.19 -20.24 27.54
C THR A 262 18.78 -21.61 27.31
N SER A 263 20.10 -21.63 27.05
CA SER A 263 20.96 -22.79 27.29
C SER A 263 21.84 -22.50 28.48
#